data_AF-A0A8J9SSN0-F1
#
_entry.id   AF-A0A8J9SSN0-F1
#
_cell.length_a   1.000
_cell.length_b   1.000
_cell.length_c   1.000
_cell.angle_alpha   90.00
_cell.angle_beta   90.00
_cell.angle_gamma   90.00
#
_symmetry.space_group_name_H-M   'P 1'
#
loop_
_entity.id
_entity.type
_entity.pdbx_description
1 polymer ?
#
loop_
_entity_poly.entity_id
_entity_poly.type
_entity_poly.pdbx_seq_one_letter_code
_entity_poly.pdbx_strand_id
1 'polypeptide(L)'
;MIVYAMICRAIDAAVLVEFAEELQGNAPQVTSSLMESLRDHPELVNEGDRKTYVQRNESQSDFISHFLESCAVALGDQGNSVEEFYFHLFKMNGIFYCCIGDDPDTRDQKV
;
A
#
# COMPACT_ATOMS: atom_id res chain seq x y z
N MET A 1 2.75 8.31 10.98
CA MET A 1 2.79 7.11 11.84
C MET A 1 2.51 5.90 10.96
N ILE A 2 3.31 4.83 11.08
CA ILE A 2 3.00 3.57 10.40
C ILE A 2 1.88 2.88 11.19
N VAL A 3 0.76 2.57 10.52
CA VAL A 3 -0.40 1.90 11.14
C VAL A 3 -0.50 0.43 10.76
N TYR A 4 0.12 0.05 9.64
CA TYR A 4 0.13 -1.33 9.13
C TYR A 4 1.40 -1.62 8.33
N ALA A 5 1.91 -2.84 8.43
CA ALA A 5 3.03 -3.31 7.62
C ALA A 5 2.81 -4.76 7.16
N MET A 6 3.18 -5.06 5.92
CA MET A 6 3.12 -6.37 5.31
C MET A 6 4.41 -6.65 4.53
N ILE A 7 4.92 -7.87 4.65
CA ILE A 7 5.97 -8.41 3.79
C ILE A 7 5.38 -9.62 3.06
N CYS A 8 5.49 -9.63 1.74
CA CYS A 8 5.02 -10.76 0.93
C CYS A 8 6.02 -11.16 -0.15
N ARG A 9 5.89 -12.40 -0.63
CA ARG A 9 6.71 -12.92 -1.72
C ARG A 9 6.16 -12.44 -3.06
N ALA A 10 7.02 -11.89 -3.91
CA ALA A 10 6.60 -11.24 -5.15
C ALA A 10 6.05 -12.20 -6.22
N ILE A 11 6.46 -13.47 -6.22
CA ILE A 11 6.06 -14.43 -7.26
C ILE A 11 4.58 -14.83 -7.16
N ASP A 12 4.02 -14.84 -5.95
CA ASP A 12 2.67 -15.35 -5.68
C ASP A 12 1.85 -14.46 -4.74
N ALA A 13 2.41 -13.32 -4.32
CA ALA A 13 1.82 -12.42 -3.32
C ALA A 13 1.58 -13.10 -1.95
N ALA A 14 2.26 -14.21 -1.66
CA ALA A 14 2.09 -14.92 -0.40
C ALA A 14 2.59 -14.05 0.78
N VAL A 15 1.70 -13.74 1.72
CA VAL A 15 2.03 -12.98 2.94
C VAL A 15 2.98 -13.81 3.79
N LEU A 16 4.15 -13.24 4.09
CA LEU A 16 5.18 -13.85 4.94
C LEU A 16 5.04 -13.37 6.39
N VAL A 17 4.78 -12.08 6.57
CA VAL A 17 4.49 -11.47 7.86
C VAL A 17 3.66 -10.22 7.66
N GLU A 18 2.78 -9.95 8.61
CA GLU A 18 2.08 -8.68 8.73
C GLU A 18 2.05 -8.24 10.20
N PHE A 19 1.95 -6.94 10.41
CA PHE A 19 1.79 -6.35 11.73
C PHE A 19 0.86 -5.15 11.64
N ALA A 20 0.08 -4.97 12.69
CA ALA A 20 -0.83 -3.87 12.86
C ALA A 20 -0.84 -3.40 14.30
N GLU A 21 -0.72 -2.09 14.50
CA GLU A 21 -0.95 -1.47 15.78
C GLU A 21 -2.40 -0.98 15.80
N GLU A 22 -3.23 -1.58 16.67
CA GLU A 22 -4.65 -1.20 16.83
C GLU A 22 -5.50 -1.25 15.54
N LEU A 23 -5.49 -2.39 14.83
CA LEU A 23 -6.20 -2.53 13.55
C LEU A 23 -7.71 -2.28 13.67
N GLN A 24 -8.17 -1.13 13.16
CA GLN A 24 -9.56 -0.90 12.77
C GLN A 24 -9.62 -0.71 11.25
N GLY A 25 -10.46 -1.49 10.56
CA GLY A 25 -10.64 -1.40 9.10
C GLY A 25 -10.11 -2.61 8.33
N ASN A 26 -9.91 -2.43 7.03
CA ASN A 26 -9.61 -3.50 6.06
C ASN A 26 -8.18 -3.44 5.49
N ALA A 27 -7.21 -2.85 6.20
CA ALA A 27 -5.82 -2.73 5.73
C ALA A 27 -5.19 -4.04 5.23
N PRO A 28 -5.41 -5.21 5.88
CA PRO A 28 -4.90 -6.48 5.38
C PRO A 28 -5.47 -6.85 4.01
N GLN A 29 -6.77 -6.66 3.79
CA GLN A 29 -7.45 -6.97 2.53
C GLN A 29 -6.95 -6.05 1.41
N VAL A 30 -6.91 -4.74 1.68
CA VAL A 30 -6.41 -3.73 0.72
C VAL A 30 -4.98 -4.02 0.31
N THR A 31 -4.12 -4.26 1.31
CA THR A 31 -2.70 -4.48 1.05
C THR A 31 -2.49 -5.81 0.31
N SER A 32 -3.23 -6.87 0.66
CA SER A 32 -3.17 -8.15 -0.06
C SER A 32 -3.53 -7.96 -1.55
N SER A 33 -4.63 -7.28 -1.83
CA SER A 33 -5.05 -7.03 -3.22
C SER A 33 -4.10 -6.09 -3.96
N LEU A 34 -3.42 -5.15 -3.28
CA LEU A 34 -2.32 -4.37 -3.84
C LEU A 34 -1.15 -5.28 -4.23
N MET A 35 -0.74 -6.21 -3.36
CA MET A 35 0.35 -7.14 -3.64
C MET A 35 0.04 -8.06 -4.82
N GLU A 36 -1.19 -8.54 -4.94
CA GLU A 36 -1.66 -9.33 -6.09
C GLU A 36 -1.57 -8.51 -7.38
N SER A 37 -2.00 -7.25 -7.34
CA SER A 37 -1.91 -6.34 -8.49
C SER A 37 -0.45 -6.11 -8.91
N LEU A 38 0.47 -5.92 -7.95
CA LEU A 38 1.90 -5.74 -8.24
C LEU A 38 2.58 -7.01 -8.75
N ARG A 39 2.12 -8.19 -8.34
CA ARG A 39 2.54 -9.47 -8.93
C ARG A 39 2.12 -9.58 -10.39
N ASP A 40 0.89 -9.20 -10.68
CA ASP A 40 0.31 -9.30 -12.03
C ASP A 40 0.83 -8.20 -12.98
N HIS A 41 1.32 -7.10 -12.41
CA HIS A 41 1.90 -5.95 -13.11
C HIS A 41 3.31 -5.59 -12.60
N PRO A 42 4.32 -6.45 -12.84
CA PRO A 42 5.66 -6.28 -12.28
C PRO A 42 6.40 -5.02 -12.77
N GLU A 43 5.96 -4.41 -13.87
CA GLU A 43 6.47 -3.14 -14.41
C GLU A 43 6.21 -1.92 -13.51
N LEU A 44 5.31 -2.05 -12.54
CA LEU A 44 4.91 -0.94 -11.68
C LEU A 44 5.91 -0.67 -10.55
N VAL A 45 6.74 -1.65 -10.19
CA VAL A 45 7.79 -1.56 -9.15
C VAL A 45 8.98 -2.44 -9.54
N ASN A 46 10.12 -1.82 -9.88
CA ASN A 46 11.34 -2.56 -10.21
C ASN A 46 12.11 -2.99 -8.96
N GLU A 47 13.07 -3.88 -9.16
CA GLU A 47 13.98 -4.31 -8.12
C GLU A 47 14.81 -3.13 -7.58
N GLY A 48 14.79 -2.93 -6.27
CA GLY A 48 15.45 -1.80 -5.60
C GLY A 48 14.65 -0.50 -5.57
N ASP A 49 13.48 -0.45 -6.22
CA ASP A 49 12.64 0.75 -6.24
C ASP A 49 11.94 0.96 -4.89
N ARG A 50 11.93 2.22 -4.46
CA ARG A 50 11.06 2.73 -3.39
C ARG A 50 9.95 3.54 -4.05
N LYS A 51 8.70 3.13 -3.85
CA LYS A 51 7.53 3.80 -4.43
C LYS A 51 6.54 4.12 -3.34
N THR A 52 5.92 5.29 -3.41
CA THR A 52 4.81 5.65 -2.52
C THR A 52 3.58 5.87 -3.37
N TYR A 53 2.51 5.15 -3.09
CA TYR A 53 1.19 5.44 -3.63
C TYR A 53 0.40 6.22 -2.59
N VAL A 54 -0.22 7.32 -3.03
CA VAL A 54 -1.04 8.17 -2.18
C VAL A 54 -2.50 7.90 -2.51
N GLN A 55 -3.30 7.66 -1.49
CA GLN A 55 -4.74 7.62 -1.62
C GLN A 55 -5.30 9.01 -1.38
N ARG A 56 -5.97 9.58 -2.39
CA ARG A 56 -6.71 10.84 -2.32
C ARG A 56 -8.15 10.61 -2.74
N ASN A 57 -9.10 11.30 -2.13
CA ASN A 57 -10.51 11.31 -2.56
C ASN A 57 -10.75 12.18 -3.82
N GLU A 58 -9.75 12.30 -4.70
CA GLU A 58 -9.83 13.09 -5.93
C GLU A 58 -9.66 12.14 -7.12
N SER A 59 -10.62 12.14 -8.03
CA SER A 59 -10.67 11.25 -9.19
C SER A 59 -9.38 11.32 -10.03
N GLN A 60 -8.49 10.35 -9.86
CA GLN A 60 -7.30 10.20 -10.71
C GLN A 60 -7.50 9.08 -11.74
N SER A 61 -6.86 9.20 -12.91
CA SER A 61 -7.08 8.36 -14.09
C SER A 61 -6.36 7.01 -14.10
N ASP A 62 -5.44 6.78 -13.17
CA ASP A 62 -4.52 5.64 -13.25
C ASP A 62 -5.10 4.43 -12.50
N PHE A 63 -4.93 3.22 -13.09
CA PHE A 63 -5.52 1.97 -12.60
C PHE A 63 -5.29 1.72 -11.10
N ILE A 64 -4.06 1.95 -10.62
CA ILE A 64 -3.75 1.78 -9.19
C ILE A 64 -4.43 2.84 -8.34
N SER A 65 -4.59 4.08 -8.81
CA SER A 65 -5.31 5.11 -8.07
C SER A 65 -6.77 4.72 -7.88
N HIS A 66 -7.45 4.23 -8.92
CA HIS A 66 -8.83 3.72 -8.80
C HIS A 66 -8.95 2.48 -7.90
N PHE A 67 -7.96 1.60 -7.94
CA PHE A 67 -7.89 0.43 -7.07
C PHE A 67 -7.74 0.85 -5.59
N LEU A 68 -6.85 1.81 -5.31
CA LEU A 68 -6.63 2.34 -3.96
C LEU A 68 -7.81 3.18 -3.45
N GLU A 69 -8.47 3.95 -4.32
CA GLU A 69 -9.75 4.63 -4.02
C GLU A 69 -10.82 3.61 -3.60
N SER A 70 -10.98 2.51 -4.35
CA SER A 70 -11.96 1.45 -4.03
C SER A 70 -11.66 0.75 -2.70
N CYS A 71 -10.38 0.62 -2.37
CA CYS A 71 -9.91 0.06 -1.13
C CYS A 71 -10.13 0.99 0.08
N ALA A 72 -10.07 2.30 -0.13
CA ALA A 72 -10.17 3.33 0.90
C ALA A 72 -11.54 3.44 1.56
N VAL A 73 -12.62 3.16 0.82
CA VAL A 73 -13.99 3.14 1.34
C VAL A 73 -14.10 2.24 2.58
N ALA A 74 -13.25 1.21 2.70
CA ALA A 74 -13.30 0.27 3.80
C ALA A 74 -12.20 0.48 4.87
N LEU A 75 -11.30 1.44 4.69
CA LEU A 75 -10.38 1.93 5.74
C LEU A 75 -10.97 3.11 6.54
N GLY A 76 -11.89 3.89 5.95
CA GLY A 76 -12.31 5.20 6.46
C GLY A 76 -13.69 5.32 7.13
N ASP A 77 -14.46 4.25 7.34
CA ASP A 77 -15.84 4.35 7.87
C ASP A 77 -15.93 4.53 9.41
N GLN A 78 -14.92 5.13 10.04
CA GLN A 78 -14.84 5.34 11.49
C GLN A 78 -14.66 6.82 11.84
N GLY A 79 -15.50 7.71 11.31
CA GLY A 79 -15.85 9.01 11.92
C GLY A 79 -14.72 10.01 12.25
N ASN A 80 -13.47 9.73 11.92
CA ASN A 80 -12.30 10.55 12.24
C ASN A 80 -11.53 10.86 10.95
N SER A 81 -11.19 12.15 10.86
CA SER A 81 -10.52 12.92 9.80
C SER A 81 -9.13 12.43 9.37
N VAL A 82 -8.94 11.16 9.00
CA VAL A 82 -7.71 10.76 8.28
C VAL A 82 -7.97 10.97 6.79
N GLU A 83 -7.51 12.11 6.28
CA GLU A 83 -7.81 12.57 4.91
C GLU A 83 -7.01 11.83 3.83
N GLU A 84 -5.86 11.24 4.15
CA GLU A 84 -4.97 10.56 3.20
C GLU A 84 -4.21 9.41 3.87
N PHE A 85 -4.13 8.25 3.20
CA PHE A 85 -3.24 7.15 3.56
C PHE A 85 -2.15 6.96 2.50
N TYR A 86 -0.94 6.62 2.96
CA TYR A 86 0.25 6.49 2.14
C TYR A 86 0.75 5.05 2.16
N PHE A 87 0.82 4.42 0.99
CA PHE A 87 1.33 3.07 0.79
C PHE A 87 2.78 3.14 0.33
N HIS A 88 3.72 2.90 1.23
CA HIS A 88 5.14 2.88 0.91
C HIS A 88 5.58 1.46 0.59
N LEU A 89 6.15 1.28 -0.59
CA LEU A 89 6.56 0.01 -1.16
C LEU A 89 8.06 -0.01 -1.41
N PHE A 90 8.66 -1.16 -1.16
CA PHE A 90 10.01 -1.49 -1.57
C PHE A 90 10.04 -2.93 -2.09
N LYS A 91 10.77 -3.18 -3.18
CA LYS A 91 10.93 -4.52 -3.75
C LYS A 91 12.40 -4.89 -3.76
N MET A 92 12.74 -6.04 -3.17
CA MET A 92 14.12 -6.54 -3.16
C MET A 92 14.15 -8.06 -2.97
N ASN A 93 15.00 -8.73 -3.74
CA ASN A 93 15.20 -10.17 -3.81
C ASN A 93 13.89 -10.95 -3.97
N GLY A 94 12.97 -10.46 -4.80
CA GLY A 94 11.66 -11.08 -4.98
C GLY A 94 10.74 -11.00 -3.76
N ILE A 95 10.97 -10.04 -2.86
CA ILE A 95 10.15 -9.75 -1.68
C ILE A 95 9.60 -8.32 -1.81
N PHE A 96 8.29 -8.16 -1.59
CA PHE A 96 7.67 -6.86 -1.40
C PHE A 96 7.62 -6.53 0.10
N TYR A 97 7.98 -5.30 0.42
CA TYR A 97 7.86 -4.69 1.73
C TYR A 97 6.90 -3.52 1.59
N CYS A 98 5.78 -3.56 2.31
CA CYS A 98 4.75 -2.55 2.26
C CYS A 98 4.45 -2.04 3.66
N CYS A 99 4.30 -0.72 3.82
CA CYS A 99 3.69 -0.16 5.01
C CYS A 99 2.69 0.94 4.66
N ILE A 100 1.63 1.02 5.45
CA ILE A 100 0.63 2.08 5.39
C ILE A 100 0.94 3.07 6.50
N GLY A 101 1.04 4.34 6.16
CA GLY A 101 1.16 5.43 7.13
C GLY A 101 0.13 6.53 6.90
N ASP A 102 -0.11 7.31 7.96
CA ASP A 102 -0.82 8.59 7.92
C ASP A 102 0.16 9.79 7.80
N ASP A 103 1.47 9.52 7.63
CA ASP A 103 2.48 10.56 7.37
C ASP A 103 2.62 10.85 5.86
N PRO A 104 2.61 12.14 5.44
CA PRO A 104 2.87 12.54 4.06
C PRO A 104 4.37 12.47 3.69
N ASP A 105 5.21 12.00 4.62
CA ASP A 105 6.65 11.85 4.37
C ASP A 105 6.84 10.85 3.23
N THR A 106 7.12 11.37 2.05
CA THR A 106 7.55 10.60 0.89
C THR A 106 8.94 10.07 1.19
N ARG A 107 8.99 8.93 1.89
CA ARG A 107 10.22 8.29 2.33
C ARG A 107 11.11 7.97 1.13
N ASP A 108 12.10 8.84 0.89
CA ASP A 108 13.21 8.70 -0.05
C ASP A 108 12.81 8.15 -1.43
N GLN A 109 12.00 8.90 -2.18
CA GLN A 109 11.97 8.73 -3.63
C GLN A 109 13.33 9.21 -4.16
N LYS A 110 14.22 8.28 -4.51
CA LYS A 110 15.32 8.63 -5.41
C LYS A 110 14.70 8.98 -6.76
N VAL A 111 14.66 10.27 -7.06
CA VAL A 111 14.45 10.81 -8.41
C VAL A 111 15.60 10.37 -9.31
#